data_AF-A0A9E1JI27-F1
#
_entry.id   AF-A0A9E1JI27-F1
#
_cell.length_a   1.000
_cell.length_b   1.000
_cell.length_c   1.000
_cell.angle_alpha   90.00
_cell.angle_beta   90.00
_cell.angle_gamma   90.00
#
_symmetry.space_group_name_H-M   'P 1'
#
loop_
_entity.id
_entity.type
_entity.pdbx_description
1 polymer ?
#
loop_
_entity_poly.entity_id
_entity_poly.type
_entity_poly.pdbx_seq_one_letter_code
_entity_poly.pdbx_strand_id
1 'polypeptide(L)'
;MEKKIEQWFESIGDKKHPDEFDAKYLVKLYSIKVPCARRLGPEDIFDVEGIDPPYVLKVCSSNILHKTEFQGVVLNNDNESVQANFKELQKRFPNENILVENQSSYMGPEFIIGIIKDPALGHAVMVGAGGVLTELYKDTAFRLAPCSVTEAMDMIDELVLSPVFENFRGMTLDKKKLAITISQVARLAHDLGDRLSQLDINPIVFSEGEWIALDVKIVFE
;
A
#
# COMPACT_ATOMS: atom_id res chain seq x y z
N MET A 1 14.21 1.20 -15.71
CA MET A 1 13.10 1.55 -14.80
C MET A 1 12.09 2.40 -15.55
N GLU A 2 12.51 3.55 -16.12
CA GLU A 2 11.70 4.44 -16.96
C GLU A 2 10.82 3.72 -17.99
N LYS A 3 11.39 2.85 -18.85
CA LYS A 3 10.60 2.09 -19.83
C LYS A 3 9.43 1.29 -19.23
N LYS A 4 9.60 0.71 -18.03
CA LYS A 4 8.54 -0.05 -17.35
C LYS A 4 7.46 0.88 -16.79
N ILE A 5 7.83 2.08 -16.36
CA ILE A 5 6.90 3.09 -15.85
C ILE A 5 6.05 3.64 -17.00
N GLU A 6 6.66 3.96 -18.14
CA GLU A 6 5.92 4.41 -19.33
C GLU A 6 4.98 3.32 -19.86
N GLN A 7 5.43 2.07 -19.93
CA GLN A 7 4.55 0.93 -20.26
C GLN A 7 3.40 0.76 -19.26
N TRP A 8 3.64 1.06 -17.98
CA TRP A 8 2.60 1.02 -16.97
C TRP A 8 1.59 2.16 -17.15
N PHE A 9 2.04 3.38 -17.44
CA PHE A 9 1.15 4.49 -17.79
C PHE A 9 0.28 4.17 -19.01
N GLU A 10 0.86 3.60 -20.06
CA GLU A 10 0.12 3.12 -21.23
C GLU A 10 -0.96 2.10 -20.84
N SER A 11 -0.69 1.23 -19.85
CA SER A 11 -1.63 0.19 -19.40
C SER A 11 -2.82 0.72 -18.60
N ILE A 12 -2.65 1.82 -17.86
CA ILE A 12 -3.75 2.44 -17.09
C ILE A 12 -4.54 3.46 -17.91
N GLY A 13 -4.00 3.92 -19.04
CA GLY A 13 -4.61 4.94 -19.90
C GLY A 13 -4.78 6.28 -19.19
N ASP A 14 -5.92 6.96 -19.39
CA ASP A 14 -6.20 8.28 -18.80
C ASP A 14 -6.75 8.22 -17.36
N LYS A 15 -6.62 7.08 -16.67
CA LYS A 15 -7.14 6.92 -15.31
C LYS A 15 -6.31 7.74 -14.32
N LYS A 16 -6.92 8.79 -13.76
CA LYS A 16 -6.35 9.56 -12.64
C LYS A 16 -6.26 8.77 -11.33
N HIS A 17 -7.09 7.76 -11.19
CA HIS A 17 -7.16 6.88 -10.02
C HIS A 17 -7.00 5.43 -10.47
N PRO A 18 -5.76 4.92 -10.63
CA PRO A 18 -5.55 3.48 -10.85
C PRO A 18 -6.16 2.68 -9.69
N ASP A 19 -6.60 1.46 -9.98
CA ASP A 19 -7.07 0.57 -8.92
C ASP A 19 -5.88 0.04 -8.07
N GLU A 20 -6.18 -0.64 -6.97
CA GLU A 20 -5.16 -1.10 -6.02
C GLU A 20 -4.14 -2.06 -6.66
N PHE A 21 -4.55 -2.88 -7.63
CA PHE A 21 -3.64 -3.78 -8.33
C PHE A 21 -2.61 -3.00 -9.14
N ASP A 22 -3.07 -2.03 -9.93
CA ASP A 22 -2.20 -1.20 -10.77
C ASP A 22 -1.30 -0.31 -9.90
N ALA A 23 -1.83 0.26 -8.80
CA ALA A 23 -1.06 1.05 -7.84
C ALA A 23 0.04 0.23 -7.14
N LYS A 24 -0.29 -0.99 -6.69
CA LYS A 24 0.69 -1.94 -6.11
C LYS A 24 1.78 -2.33 -7.11
N TYR A 25 1.43 -2.50 -8.38
CA TYR A 25 2.42 -2.77 -9.42
C TYR A 25 3.43 -1.63 -9.55
N LEU A 26 2.97 -0.37 -9.55
CA LEU A 26 3.85 0.78 -9.65
C LEU A 26 4.84 0.87 -8.48
N VAL A 27 4.38 0.76 -7.23
CA VAL A 27 5.28 0.82 -6.07
C VAL A 27 6.27 -0.35 -6.05
N LYS A 28 5.88 -1.52 -6.56
CA LYS A 28 6.76 -2.68 -6.73
C LYS A 28 7.91 -2.42 -7.70
N LEU A 29 7.73 -1.57 -8.72
CA LEU A 29 8.82 -1.14 -9.61
C LEU A 29 9.91 -0.35 -8.86
N TYR A 30 9.56 0.26 -7.73
CA TYR A 30 10.47 0.97 -6.82
C TYR A 30 10.99 0.09 -5.68
N SER A 31 10.81 -1.23 -5.78
CA SER A 31 11.23 -2.23 -4.78
C SER A 31 10.47 -2.20 -3.45
N ILE A 32 9.32 -1.51 -3.41
CA ILE A 32 8.41 -1.54 -2.26
C ILE A 32 7.70 -2.89 -2.26
N LYS A 33 7.71 -3.58 -1.12
CA LYS A 33 7.08 -4.90 -0.98
C LYS A 33 5.57 -4.76 -0.85
N VAL A 34 4.85 -5.60 -1.58
CA VAL A 34 3.39 -5.75 -1.55
C VAL A 34 3.07 -7.25 -1.55
N PRO A 35 1.90 -7.68 -1.07
CA PRO A 35 1.48 -9.08 -1.14
C PRO A 35 1.49 -9.61 -2.59
N CYS A 36 1.71 -10.92 -2.79
CA CYS A 36 1.44 -11.52 -4.09
C CYS A 36 -0.06 -11.46 -4.35
N ALA A 37 -0.45 -11.00 -5.53
CA ALA A 37 -1.84 -10.70 -5.81
C ALA A 37 -2.20 -10.99 -7.27
N ARG A 38 -3.50 -11.22 -7.49
CA ARG A 38 -4.13 -11.37 -8.80
C ARG A 38 -5.40 -10.54 -8.84
N ARG A 39 -5.61 -9.83 -9.94
CA ARG A 39 -6.86 -9.11 -10.23
C ARG A 39 -7.73 -9.99 -11.12
N LEU A 40 -8.96 -10.25 -10.68
CA LEU A 40 -9.97 -11.01 -11.42
C LEU A 40 -11.16 -10.10 -11.71
N GLY A 41 -11.54 -10.00 -12.99
CA GLY A 41 -12.72 -9.27 -13.44
C GLY A 41 -14.01 -10.08 -13.38
N PRO A 42 -15.16 -9.46 -13.68
CA PRO A 42 -16.46 -10.11 -13.57
C PRO A 42 -16.64 -11.38 -14.42
N GLU A 43 -15.97 -11.46 -15.57
CA GLU A 43 -16.08 -12.60 -16.49
C GLU A 43 -14.90 -13.60 -16.35
N ASP A 44 -13.96 -13.33 -15.44
CA ASP A 44 -12.78 -14.17 -15.28
C ASP A 44 -13.11 -15.47 -14.52
N ILE A 45 -12.42 -16.53 -14.89
CA ILE A 45 -12.45 -17.79 -14.13
C ILE A 45 -11.71 -17.56 -12.82
N PHE A 46 -12.34 -17.94 -11.71
CA PHE A 46 -11.71 -17.88 -10.39
C PHE A 46 -10.43 -18.72 -10.37
N ASP A 47 -9.30 -18.07 -10.09
CA ASP A 47 -7.97 -18.67 -10.05
C ASP A 47 -7.11 -18.02 -8.98
N VAL A 48 -6.45 -18.84 -8.17
CA VAL A 48 -5.53 -18.44 -7.10
C VAL A 48 -4.14 -19.04 -7.28
N GLU A 49 -3.84 -19.61 -8.45
CA GLU A 49 -2.52 -20.18 -8.74
C GLU A 49 -1.40 -19.16 -8.48
N GLY A 50 -0.41 -19.57 -7.69
CA GLY A 50 0.72 -18.73 -7.29
C GLY A 50 0.46 -17.81 -6.10
N ILE A 51 -0.69 -17.93 -5.44
CA ILE A 51 -1.03 -17.26 -4.17
C ILE A 51 -1.31 -18.35 -3.14
N ASP A 52 -0.70 -18.22 -1.96
CA ASP A 52 -0.85 -19.17 -0.86
C ASP A 52 -1.85 -18.64 0.18
N PRO A 53 -2.66 -19.51 0.82
CA PRO A 53 -3.57 -19.11 1.89
C PRO A 53 -2.79 -18.71 3.17
N PRO A 54 -3.41 -17.91 4.07
CA PRO A 54 -4.76 -17.37 3.96
C PRO A 54 -4.85 -16.25 2.91
N TYR A 55 -5.98 -16.17 2.22
CA TYR A 55 -6.24 -15.15 1.20
C TYR A 55 -7.01 -13.96 1.75
N VAL A 56 -6.73 -12.79 1.19
CA VAL A 56 -7.54 -11.60 1.29
C VAL A 56 -8.24 -11.35 -0.04
N LEU A 57 -9.54 -11.09 0.01
CA LEU A 57 -10.33 -10.62 -1.13
C LEU A 57 -10.65 -9.14 -0.92
N LYS A 58 -10.34 -8.30 -1.91
CA LYS A 58 -10.67 -6.86 -1.88
C LYS A 58 -11.36 -6.46 -3.17
N VAL A 59 -12.40 -5.65 -3.07
CA VAL A 59 -12.94 -4.95 -4.24
C VAL A 59 -11.86 -4.04 -4.80
N CYS A 60 -11.55 -4.19 -6.08
CA CYS A 60 -10.49 -3.49 -6.79
C CYS A 60 -11.13 -2.54 -7.81
N SER A 61 -11.51 -1.36 -7.32
CA SER A 61 -12.21 -0.34 -8.10
C SER A 61 -11.51 1.01 -8.01
N SER A 62 -11.45 1.72 -9.11
CA SER A 62 -11.04 3.14 -9.16
C SER A 62 -12.05 4.08 -8.49
N ASN A 63 -13.32 3.65 -8.36
CA ASN A 63 -14.41 4.50 -7.87
C ASN A 63 -14.74 4.29 -6.38
N ILE A 64 -14.26 3.19 -5.78
CA ILE A 64 -14.56 2.81 -4.39
C ILE A 64 -13.32 3.02 -3.53
N LEU A 65 -13.24 4.19 -2.89
CA LEU A 65 -12.09 4.57 -2.07
C LEU A 65 -12.11 3.96 -0.64
N HIS A 66 -13.30 3.72 -0.07
CA HIS A 66 -13.48 3.21 1.30
C HIS A 66 -14.09 1.80 1.33
N LYS A 67 -13.34 0.81 0.85
CA LYS A 67 -13.81 -0.58 0.65
C LYS A 67 -14.35 -1.23 1.92
N THR A 68 -13.70 -1.02 3.07
CA THR A 68 -14.10 -1.62 4.36
C THR A 68 -15.50 -1.19 4.81
N GLU A 69 -15.88 0.06 4.56
CA GLU A 69 -17.19 0.61 4.93
C GLU A 69 -18.34 -0.05 4.14
N PHE A 70 -18.04 -0.56 2.94
CA PHE A 70 -18.98 -1.29 2.10
C PHE A 70 -18.81 -2.82 2.19
N GLN A 71 -18.11 -3.32 3.21
CA GLN A 71 -17.77 -4.74 3.35
C GLN A 71 -17.07 -5.30 2.09
N GLY A 72 -16.25 -4.47 1.46
CA GLY A 72 -15.50 -4.76 0.24
C GLY A 72 -14.19 -5.52 0.50
N VAL A 73 -13.95 -5.95 1.73
CA VAL A 73 -12.75 -6.71 2.13
C VAL A 73 -13.18 -7.93 2.92
N VAL A 74 -12.68 -9.11 2.53
CA VAL A 74 -12.88 -10.37 3.24
C VAL A 74 -11.51 -10.96 3.57
N LEU A 75 -11.21 -11.11 4.86
CA LEU A 75 -9.95 -11.63 5.39
C LEU A 75 -10.08 -13.12 5.74
N ASN A 76 -8.95 -13.78 5.98
CA ASN A 76 -8.84 -15.14 6.52
C ASN A 76 -9.53 -16.22 5.66
N ASN A 77 -9.50 -16.09 4.34
CA ASN A 77 -10.03 -17.12 3.46
C ASN A 77 -9.01 -18.26 3.31
N ASP A 78 -9.46 -19.49 3.37
CA ASP A 78 -8.69 -20.68 3.01
C ASP A 78 -9.09 -21.18 1.62
N ASN A 79 -8.52 -22.32 1.19
CA ASN A 79 -8.82 -22.93 -0.11
C ASN A 79 -10.30 -23.36 -0.26
N GLU A 80 -11.02 -23.60 0.84
CA GLU A 80 -12.40 -24.06 0.82
C GLU A 80 -13.40 -22.89 0.74
N SER A 81 -13.10 -21.80 1.44
CA SER A 81 -13.97 -20.63 1.58
C SER A 81 -13.77 -19.57 0.49
N VAL A 82 -12.55 -19.43 -0.05
CA VAL A 82 -12.19 -18.30 -0.92
C VAL A 82 -13.09 -18.17 -2.15
N GLN A 83 -13.46 -19.27 -2.79
CA GLN A 83 -14.31 -19.22 -4.00
C GLN A 83 -15.75 -18.80 -3.69
N ALA A 84 -16.29 -19.22 -2.55
CA ALA A 84 -17.63 -18.85 -2.13
C ALA A 84 -17.69 -17.35 -1.78
N ASN A 85 -16.70 -16.88 -1.01
CA ASN A 85 -16.58 -15.48 -0.61
C ASN A 85 -16.31 -14.56 -1.81
N PHE A 86 -15.52 -15.01 -2.78
CA PHE A 86 -15.32 -14.31 -4.06
C PHE A 86 -16.66 -14.09 -4.78
N LYS A 87 -17.48 -15.14 -4.92
CA LYS A 87 -18.80 -15.04 -5.57
C LYS A 87 -19.76 -14.13 -4.81
N GLU A 88 -19.70 -14.10 -3.48
CA GLU A 88 -20.50 -13.17 -2.69
C GLU A 88 -20.08 -11.72 -2.94
N LEU A 89 -18.78 -11.46 -2.92
CA LEU A 89 -18.23 -10.13 -3.19
C LEU A 89 -18.59 -9.67 -4.60
N GLN A 90 -18.49 -10.55 -5.59
CA GLN A 90 -18.85 -10.27 -6.97
C GLN A 90 -20.34 -9.98 -7.13
N LYS A 91 -21.23 -10.68 -6.41
CA LYS A 91 -22.67 -10.35 -6.41
C LYS A 91 -22.96 -8.97 -5.84
N ARG A 92 -22.20 -8.55 -4.81
CA ARG A 92 -22.32 -7.22 -4.20
C ARG A 92 -21.76 -6.13 -5.11
N PHE A 93 -20.71 -6.44 -5.88
CA PHE A 93 -20.01 -5.53 -6.78
C PHE A 93 -19.90 -6.11 -8.21
N PRO A 94 -21.02 -6.25 -8.94
CA PRO A 94 -21.08 -7.04 -10.18
C PRO A 94 -20.23 -6.50 -11.34
N ASN A 95 -19.85 -5.23 -11.29
CA ASN A 95 -19.07 -4.56 -12.34
C ASN A 95 -17.63 -4.27 -11.93
N GLU A 96 -17.21 -4.68 -10.74
CA GLU A 96 -15.89 -4.34 -10.20
C GLU A 96 -14.96 -5.55 -10.26
N ASN A 97 -13.67 -5.26 -10.41
CA ASN A 97 -12.66 -6.30 -10.26
C ASN A 97 -12.52 -6.67 -8.78
N ILE A 98 -12.02 -7.87 -8.52
CA ILE A 98 -11.66 -8.34 -7.20
C ILE A 98 -10.16 -8.65 -7.20
N LEU A 99 -9.45 -8.08 -6.23
CA LEU A 99 -8.08 -8.40 -5.90
C LEU A 99 -8.07 -9.59 -4.94
N VAL A 100 -7.39 -10.66 -5.32
CA VAL A 100 -7.07 -11.79 -4.45
C VAL A 100 -5.59 -11.73 -4.11
N GLU A 101 -5.22 -11.77 -2.84
CA GLU A 101 -3.82 -11.68 -2.43
C GLU A 101 -3.49 -12.51 -1.18
N ASN A 102 -2.20 -12.78 -0.93
CA ASN A 102 -1.77 -13.37 0.34
C ASN A 102 -2.13 -12.44 1.50
N GLN A 103 -2.60 -13.02 2.60
CA GLN A 103 -2.73 -12.30 3.85
C GLN A 103 -1.38 -12.29 4.58
N SER A 104 -0.82 -11.09 4.79
CA SER A 104 0.36 -10.92 5.64
C SER A 104 -0.02 -11.16 7.11
N SER A 105 0.72 -12.04 7.79
CA SER A 105 0.58 -12.26 9.22
C SER A 105 1.56 -11.37 9.98
N TYR A 106 1.05 -10.36 10.68
CA TYR A 106 1.87 -9.45 11.45
C TYR A 106 1.33 -9.29 12.88
N MET A 107 2.27 -9.17 13.81
CA MET A 107 2.03 -8.72 15.17
C MET A 107 2.89 -7.47 15.32
N GLY A 108 2.29 -6.30 15.37
CA GLY A 108 3.06 -5.07 15.23
C GLY A 108 2.20 -3.84 15.14
N PRO A 109 2.79 -2.65 15.35
CA PRO A 109 2.15 -1.43 14.90
C PRO A 109 2.05 -1.40 13.37
N GLU A 110 1.04 -0.68 12.91
CA GLU A 110 0.93 -0.27 11.51
C GLU A 110 1.59 1.09 11.35
N PHE A 111 2.09 1.39 10.15
CA PHE A 111 2.53 2.73 9.76
C PHE A 111 1.79 3.17 8.50
N ILE A 112 1.84 4.46 8.24
CA ILE A 112 1.33 5.11 7.03
C ILE A 112 2.51 5.80 6.35
N ILE A 113 2.60 5.70 5.02
CA ILE A 113 3.55 6.46 4.22
C ILE A 113 2.76 7.18 3.12
N GLY A 114 2.81 8.51 3.14
CA GLY A 114 2.07 9.35 2.20
C GLY A 114 2.98 10.25 1.38
N ILE A 115 2.51 10.66 0.21
CA ILE A 115 3.04 11.77 -0.58
C ILE A 115 1.94 12.81 -0.71
N ILE A 116 2.28 14.05 -0.37
CA ILE A 116 1.48 15.23 -0.65
C ILE A 116 2.25 16.17 -1.57
N LYS A 117 1.55 16.90 -2.44
CA LYS A 117 2.14 17.92 -3.30
C LYS A 117 1.86 19.30 -2.72
N ASP A 118 2.91 19.99 -2.28
CA ASP A 118 2.84 21.41 -1.95
C ASP A 118 3.08 22.25 -3.22
N PRO A 119 2.23 23.26 -3.52
CA PRO A 119 2.37 24.06 -4.73
C PRO A 119 3.68 24.87 -4.83
N ALA A 120 4.31 25.20 -3.70
CA ALA A 120 5.53 26.00 -3.67
C ALA A 120 6.80 25.15 -3.53
N LEU A 121 6.71 24.03 -2.81
CA LEU A 121 7.86 23.20 -2.43
C LEU A 121 7.97 21.88 -3.21
N GLY A 122 6.94 21.51 -3.96
CA GLY A 122 6.86 20.21 -4.65
C GLY A 122 6.37 19.10 -3.71
N HIS A 123 6.79 17.87 -3.96
CA HIS A 123 6.33 16.72 -3.16
C HIS A 123 7.00 16.68 -1.79
N ALA A 124 6.22 16.36 -0.77
CA ALA A 124 6.69 15.98 0.55
C ALA A 124 6.26 14.55 0.88
N VAL A 125 7.19 13.75 1.40
CA VAL A 125 6.91 12.45 1.99
C VAL A 125 6.53 12.62 3.45
N MET A 126 5.50 11.89 3.86
CA MET A 126 5.03 11.75 5.23
C MET A 126 5.25 10.31 5.68
N VAL A 127 5.72 10.12 6.91
CA VAL A 127 5.50 8.86 7.65
C VAL A 127 4.72 9.15 8.92
N GLY A 128 3.85 8.24 9.31
CA GLY A 128 3.17 8.28 10.61
C GLY A 128 2.89 6.89 11.16
N ALA A 129 2.52 6.83 12.44
CA ALA A 129 1.87 5.66 12.99
C ALA A 129 0.56 5.38 12.22
N GLY A 130 0.11 4.13 12.19
CA GLY A 130 -1.16 3.71 11.59
C GLY A 130 -2.23 3.40 12.63
N GLY A 131 -3.48 3.27 12.17
CA GLY A 131 -4.65 3.00 13.02
C GLY A 131 -5.07 4.19 13.89
N VAL A 132 -5.85 3.90 14.94
CA VAL A 132 -6.50 4.91 15.81
C VAL A 132 -5.51 5.88 16.45
N LEU A 133 -4.26 5.46 16.65
CA LEU A 133 -3.23 6.31 17.26
C LEU A 133 -2.86 7.51 16.37
N THR A 134 -2.90 7.36 15.04
CA THR A 134 -2.66 8.45 14.08
C THR A 134 -3.67 9.59 14.27
N GLU A 135 -4.95 9.24 14.38
CA GLU A 135 -6.05 10.20 14.48
C GLU A 135 -6.01 10.98 15.80
N LEU A 136 -5.56 10.32 16.88
CA LEU A 136 -5.51 10.90 18.22
C LEU A 136 -4.28 11.77 18.45
N TYR A 137 -3.11 11.36 17.94
CA TYR A 137 -1.84 12.00 18.30
C TYR A 137 -1.22 12.83 17.18
N LYS A 138 -1.74 12.75 15.94
CA LYS A 138 -1.10 13.35 14.75
C LYS A 138 0.38 12.98 14.64
N ASP A 139 0.69 11.74 15.00
CA ASP A 139 2.05 11.21 15.08
C ASP A 139 2.65 11.01 13.68
N THR A 140 3.20 12.10 13.14
CA THR A 140 3.63 12.21 11.75
C THR A 140 4.90 13.05 11.63
N ALA A 141 5.75 12.69 10.67
CA ALA A 141 6.96 13.42 10.30
C ALA A 141 6.98 13.63 8.78
N PHE A 142 7.56 14.75 8.33
CA PHE A 142 7.59 15.15 6.93
C PHE A 142 9.01 15.49 6.45
N ARG A 143 9.30 15.19 5.18
CA ARG A 143 10.49 15.66 4.46
C ARG A 143 10.12 15.95 3.01
N LEU A 144 10.85 16.87 2.37
CA LEU A 144 10.70 17.08 0.92
C LEU A 144 11.23 15.84 0.17
N ALA A 145 10.62 15.55 -0.97
CA ALA A 145 11.03 14.49 -1.85
C ALA A 145 12.03 15.02 -2.91
N PRO A 146 13.08 14.24 -3.25
CA PRO A 146 13.42 12.94 -2.67
C PRO A 146 14.10 13.12 -1.30
N CYS A 147 13.98 12.12 -0.43
CA CYS A 147 14.73 12.07 0.83
C CYS A 147 15.64 10.84 0.89
N SER A 148 16.77 10.98 1.59
CA SER A 148 17.72 9.90 1.84
C SER A 148 17.19 8.91 2.89
N VAL A 149 17.81 7.73 2.96
CA VAL A 149 17.52 6.74 4.02
C VAL A 149 17.88 7.30 5.40
N THR A 150 18.91 8.15 5.51
CA THR A 150 19.27 8.79 6.78
C THR A 150 18.18 9.77 7.23
N GLU A 151 17.71 10.65 6.33
CA GLU A 151 16.60 11.56 6.66
C GLU A 151 15.32 10.79 7.01
N ALA A 152 15.05 9.67 6.33
CA ALA A 152 13.92 8.79 6.66
C ALA A 152 14.08 8.09 8.02
N MET A 153 15.30 7.77 8.45
CA MET A 153 15.55 7.26 9.81
C MET A 153 15.25 8.34 10.85
N ASP A 154 15.68 9.59 10.59
CA ASP A 154 15.38 10.72 11.48
C ASP A 154 13.87 10.96 11.57
N MET A 155 13.14 10.86 10.45
CA MET A 155 11.67 10.94 10.44
C MET A 155 11.01 9.85 11.31
N ILE A 156 11.54 8.62 11.29
CA ILE A 156 10.99 7.55 12.13
C ILE A 156 11.29 7.83 13.62
N ASP A 157 12.45 8.38 13.93
CA ASP A 157 12.85 8.73 15.30
C ASP A 157 12.06 9.92 15.87
N GLU A 158 11.51 10.79 15.00
CA GLU A 158 10.60 11.88 15.36
C GLU A 158 9.21 11.39 15.81
N LEU A 159 8.83 10.15 15.46
CA LEU A 159 7.53 9.60 15.83
C LEU A 159 7.46 9.31 17.33
N VAL A 160 6.31 9.59 17.94
CA VAL A 160 5.96 9.14 19.30
C VAL A 160 6.00 7.62 19.38
N LEU A 161 5.66 6.93 18.29
CA LEU A 161 5.73 5.48 18.18
C LEU A 161 7.16 4.93 18.04
N SER A 162 8.20 5.76 17.84
CA SER A 162 9.58 5.31 17.63
C SER A 162 10.12 4.28 18.65
N PRO A 163 9.73 4.26 19.94
CA PRO A 163 10.20 3.25 20.90
C PRO A 163 9.83 1.80 20.52
N VAL A 164 8.86 1.58 19.64
CA VAL A 164 8.53 0.21 19.15
C VAL A 164 9.70 -0.48 18.44
N PHE A 165 10.65 0.29 17.91
CA PHE A 165 11.82 -0.24 17.23
C PHE A 165 12.90 -0.75 18.20
N GLU A 166 12.84 -0.40 19.49
CA GLU A 166 13.77 -0.90 20.51
C GLU A 166 13.42 -2.32 20.93
N ASN A 167 12.14 -2.55 21.26
CA ASN A 167 11.58 -3.86 21.59
C ASN A 167 10.05 -3.79 21.58
N PHE A 168 9.40 -4.43 20.61
CA PHE A 168 7.95 -4.54 20.58
C PHE A 168 7.51 -5.97 20.89
N ARG A 169 7.08 -6.21 22.14
CA ARG A 169 6.60 -7.53 22.60
C ARG A 169 7.58 -8.69 22.31
N GLY A 170 8.89 -8.44 22.43
CA GLY A 170 9.93 -9.43 22.15
C GLY A 170 10.29 -9.57 20.67
N MET A 171 9.72 -8.73 19.79
CA MET A 171 10.05 -8.68 18.37
C MET A 171 10.94 -7.47 18.07
N THR A 172 11.93 -7.68 17.22
CA THR A 172 12.77 -6.61 16.66
C THR A 172 12.22 -6.20 15.30
N LEU A 173 11.71 -4.98 15.21
CA LEU A 173 11.26 -4.39 13.97
C LEU A 173 12.45 -3.77 13.22
N ASP A 174 12.59 -4.04 11.92
CA ASP A 174 13.73 -3.51 11.14
C ASP A 174 13.47 -2.05 10.74
N LYS A 175 13.89 -1.11 11.59
CA LYS A 175 13.77 0.34 11.35
C LYS A 175 14.41 0.77 10.03
N LYS A 176 15.57 0.19 9.70
CA LYS A 176 16.32 0.55 8.50
C LYS A 176 15.58 0.15 7.23
N LYS A 177 14.93 -1.02 7.21
CA LYS A 177 14.08 -1.42 6.08
C LYS A 177 12.87 -0.49 5.91
N LEU A 178 12.25 -0.01 6.99
CA LEU A 178 11.18 0.98 6.88
C LEU A 178 11.69 2.30 6.28
N ALA A 179 12.85 2.78 6.74
CA ALA A 179 13.48 3.99 6.20
C ALA A 179 13.84 3.86 4.71
N ILE A 180 14.28 2.67 4.28
CA ILE A 180 14.50 2.38 2.86
C ILE A 180 13.19 2.49 2.07
N THR A 181 12.08 1.94 2.58
CA THR A 181 10.78 2.05 1.94
C THR A 181 10.31 3.51 1.83
N ILE A 182 10.44 4.31 2.89
CA ILE A 182 10.10 5.74 2.88
C ILE A 182 10.91 6.48 1.82
N SER A 183 12.23 6.26 1.76
CA SER A 183 13.11 6.86 0.76
C SER A 183 12.74 6.43 -0.67
N GLN A 184 12.32 5.18 -0.88
CA GLN A 184 11.82 4.69 -2.17
C GLN A 184 10.50 5.37 -2.58
N VAL A 185 9.58 5.58 -1.64
CA VAL A 185 8.34 6.32 -1.88
C VAL A 185 8.62 7.78 -2.25
N ALA A 186 9.55 8.44 -1.53
CA ALA A 186 9.98 9.80 -1.86
C ALA A 186 10.64 9.87 -3.25
N ARG A 187 11.46 8.87 -3.60
CA ARG A 187 12.05 8.77 -4.94
C ARG A 187 11.01 8.56 -6.03
N LEU A 188 10.00 7.72 -5.79
CA LEU A 188 8.88 7.54 -6.71
C LEU A 188 8.18 8.86 -6.98
N ALA A 189 7.88 9.64 -5.95
CA ALA A 189 7.26 10.95 -6.11
C ALA A 189 8.12 11.90 -6.95
N HIS A 190 9.41 11.95 -6.67
CA HIS A 190 10.36 12.77 -7.42
C HIS A 190 10.42 12.38 -8.91
N ASP A 191 10.52 11.07 -9.21
CA ASP A 191 10.62 10.56 -10.57
C ASP A 191 9.32 10.76 -11.38
N LEU A 192 8.15 10.72 -10.72
CA LEU A 192 6.88 10.98 -11.38
C LEU A 192 6.60 12.48 -11.59
N GLY A 193 7.21 13.33 -10.75
CA GLY A 193 7.10 14.78 -10.83
C GLY A 193 5.65 15.23 -10.82
N ASP A 194 5.33 16.26 -11.62
CA ASP A 194 4.01 16.89 -11.62
C ASP A 194 2.84 15.96 -11.95
N ARG A 195 3.10 14.80 -12.57
CA ARG A 195 2.07 13.79 -12.85
C ARG A 195 1.44 13.27 -11.55
N LEU A 196 2.22 13.13 -10.48
CA LEU A 196 1.73 12.63 -9.20
C LEU A 196 1.08 13.75 -8.39
N SER A 197 -0.16 13.55 -7.99
CA SER A 197 -0.87 14.44 -7.06
C SER A 197 -0.75 13.92 -5.62
N GLN A 198 -1.03 12.63 -5.41
CA GLN A 198 -1.00 11.99 -4.10
C GLN A 198 -0.62 10.51 -4.19
N LEU A 199 0.07 10.00 -3.17
CA LEU A 199 0.25 8.57 -2.94
C LEU A 199 -0.01 8.28 -1.46
N ASP A 200 -0.73 7.21 -1.15
CA ASP A 200 -1.02 6.78 0.22
C ASP A 200 -0.81 5.27 0.35
N ILE A 201 0.11 4.88 1.22
CA ILE A 201 0.32 3.50 1.66
C ILE A 201 -0.20 3.41 3.09
N ASN A 202 -1.36 2.75 3.25
CA ASN A 202 -2.06 2.69 4.52
C ASN A 202 -2.88 1.39 4.66
N PRO A 203 -2.42 0.37 5.38
CA PRO A 203 -1.20 0.36 6.20
C PRO A 203 0.03 -0.21 5.49
N ILE A 204 1.22 0.10 6.04
CA ILE A 204 2.43 -0.71 5.89
C ILE A 204 2.74 -1.45 7.20
N VAL A 205 3.07 -2.74 7.10
CA VAL A 205 3.19 -3.64 8.27
C VAL A 205 4.47 -4.45 8.23
N PHE A 206 4.98 -4.87 9.38
CA PHE A 206 6.15 -5.74 9.46
C PHE A 206 5.74 -7.22 9.54
N SER A 207 6.11 -8.00 8.52
CA SER A 207 5.78 -9.42 8.40
C SER A 207 6.97 -10.15 7.81
N GLU A 208 7.33 -11.31 8.38
CA GLU A 208 8.40 -12.19 7.87
C GLU A 208 9.74 -11.47 7.65
N GLY A 209 10.06 -10.46 8.46
CA GLY A 209 11.31 -9.70 8.37
C GLY A 209 11.30 -8.58 7.33
N GLU A 210 10.16 -8.28 6.71
CA GLU A 210 9.99 -7.24 5.68
C GLU A 210 8.85 -6.27 6.04
N TRP A 211 8.91 -5.05 5.49
CA TRP A 211 7.81 -4.09 5.55
C TRP A 211 6.95 -4.19 4.29
N ILE A 212 5.67 -4.55 4.45
CA ILE A 212 4.76 -4.88 3.36
C ILE A 212 3.64 -3.84 3.30
N ALA A 213 3.51 -3.16 2.16
CA ALA A 213 2.43 -2.23 1.88
C ALA A 213 1.14 -3.00 1.57
N LEU A 214 0.18 -3.01 2.51
CA LEU A 214 -1.03 -3.81 2.40
C LEU A 214 -2.09 -3.15 1.54
N ASP A 215 -2.18 -1.83 1.52
CA ASP A 215 -3.08 -1.06 0.64
C ASP A 215 -2.32 0.13 0.08
N VAL A 216 -2.55 0.44 -1.19
CA VAL A 216 -1.85 1.49 -1.93
C VAL A 216 -2.87 2.23 -2.78
N LYS A 217 -2.91 3.55 -2.60
CA LYS A 217 -3.75 4.46 -3.40
C LYS A 217 -2.85 5.51 -4.03
N ILE A 218 -3.13 5.83 -5.29
CA ILE A 218 -2.36 6.82 -6.05
C ILE A 218 -3.36 7.70 -6.80
N VAL A 219 -3.08 9.00 -6.83
CA VAL A 219 -3.83 9.99 -7.59
C VAL A 219 -2.87 10.72 -8.51
N PHE A 220 -3.21 10.74 -9.79
CA PHE A 220 -2.53 11.52 -10.83
C PHE A 220 -3.33 12.78 -11.20
N GLU A 221 -2.63 13.79 -11.72
CA GLU A 221 -3.22 15.02 -12.25
C GLU A 221 -4.10 14.82 -13.50
#